data_AF-A0A6I9LDW9-F1
#
_entry.id   AF-A0A6I9LDW9-F1
#
_cell.length_a   1.000
_cell.length_b   1.000
_cell.length_c   1.000
_cell.angle_alpha   90.00
_cell.angle_beta   90.00
_cell.angle_gamma   90.00
#
_symmetry.space_group_name_H-M   'P 1'
#
loop_
_entity.id
_entity.type
_entity.pdbx_description
1 polymer ?
#
loop_
_entity_poly.entity_id
_entity_poly.type
_entity_poly.pdbx_seq_one_letter_code
_entity_poly.pdbx_strand_id
1 'polypeptide(L)'
;MAVLVHLLLLWLLLRATVCNESSPSQCGTDEFLSETFCCQLCPAGTHLIKSCQRNHSKSECIPCELENFMDYKNREYSCFRCSHCRDDQEEVSECSQTADRKCQCKQGAYCNSENCVEKCLPCSSCPKDKVIRQCNATMDTLCDTFESNSGTPGYHHLCLSGPLTVIVVIAAVITIIAAIIAVIWCVLKRVLSSSTAPGSLNSPRVPGEEIQLSSNMLQNSHE
;
A
#
# COMPACT_ATOMS: atom_id res chain seq x y z
N MET A 1 42.93 -30.10 -18.51
CA MET A 1 41.58 -30.38 -17.97
C MET A 1 41.60 -30.66 -16.46
N ALA A 2 42.39 -31.62 -15.97
CA ALA A 2 42.44 -31.96 -14.53
C ALA A 2 42.86 -30.80 -13.60
N VAL A 3 43.84 -30.00 -14.01
CA VAL A 3 44.32 -28.84 -13.21
C VAL A 3 43.24 -27.76 -13.08
N LEU A 4 42.47 -27.51 -14.14
CA LEU A 4 41.38 -26.52 -14.13
C LEU A 4 40.23 -26.96 -13.21
N VAL A 5 39.94 -28.27 -13.19
CA VAL A 5 38.94 -28.88 -12.30
C VAL A 5 39.38 -28.80 -10.84
N HIS A 6 40.66 -29.02 -10.54
CA HIS A 6 41.19 -28.86 -9.18
C HIS A 6 41.21 -27.41 -8.72
N LEU A 7 41.51 -26.46 -9.61
CA LEU A 7 41.44 -25.02 -9.29
C LEU A 7 40.01 -24.54 -9.06
N LEU A 8 39.03 -25.03 -9.84
CA LEU A 8 37.60 -24.78 -9.62
C LEU A 8 37.09 -25.41 -8.31
N LEU A 9 37.52 -26.63 -7.99
CA LEU A 9 37.20 -27.29 -6.73
C LEU A 9 37.82 -26.55 -5.54
N LEU A 10 39.08 -26.10 -5.63
CA LEU A 10 39.70 -25.26 -4.59
C LEU A 10 38.97 -23.93 -4.44
N TRP A 11 38.55 -23.27 -5.53
CA TRP A 11 37.79 -22.02 -5.47
C TRP A 11 36.39 -22.20 -4.86
N LEU A 12 35.73 -23.34 -5.13
CA LEU A 12 34.46 -23.72 -4.50
C LEU A 12 34.64 -24.06 -3.01
N LEU A 13 35.76 -24.69 -2.63
CA LEU A 13 36.10 -24.96 -1.23
C LEU A 13 36.48 -23.68 -0.46
N LEU A 14 37.15 -22.70 -1.11
CA LEU A 14 37.40 -21.36 -0.54
C LEU A 14 36.12 -20.50 -0.41
N ARG A 15 35.03 -20.83 -1.14
CA ARG A 15 33.72 -20.18 -0.97
C ARG A 15 32.92 -20.75 0.21
N ALA A 16 33.32 -21.92 0.73
CA ALA A 16 32.71 -22.56 1.88
C ALA A 16 33.34 -22.13 3.22
N THR A 17 34.49 -21.43 3.20
CA THR A 17 35.04 -20.80 4.39
C THR A 17 34.35 -19.47 4.68
N VAL A 18 33.25 -19.59 5.41
CA VAL A 18 32.84 -18.67 6.49
C VAL A 18 32.49 -17.25 6.04
N CYS A 19 31.23 -17.05 5.64
CA CYS A 19 30.53 -15.88 6.18
C CYS A 19 30.53 -16.08 7.70
N ASN A 20 31.42 -15.39 8.42
CA ASN A 20 31.29 -15.26 9.86
C ASN A 20 30.11 -14.31 10.05
N GLU A 21 28.89 -14.81 9.84
CA GLU A 21 27.73 -14.19 10.44
C GLU A 21 27.84 -14.54 11.93
N SER A 22 28.70 -13.82 12.63
CA SER A 22 28.38 -13.48 14.01
C SER A 22 27.07 -12.69 13.90
N SER A 23 25.96 -13.43 13.85
CA SER A 23 24.63 -12.88 14.07
C SER A 23 24.79 -11.96 15.28
N PRO A 24 24.48 -10.66 15.15
CA PRO A 24 24.66 -9.74 16.25
C PRO A 24 23.90 -10.36 17.41
N SER A 25 24.64 -10.68 18.48
CA SER A 25 24.16 -11.40 19.66
C SER A 25 22.75 -10.97 19.99
N GLN A 26 21.76 -11.77 19.56
CA GLN A 26 20.37 -11.45 19.83
C GLN A 26 20.16 -11.74 21.30
N CYS A 27 20.22 -10.68 22.09
CA CYS A 27 19.85 -10.72 23.49
C CYS A 27 18.40 -11.20 23.63
N GLY A 28 18.07 -11.78 24.78
CA GLY A 28 16.74 -12.29 25.04
C GLY A 28 15.68 -11.19 25.10
N THR A 29 14.43 -11.59 25.26
CA THR A 29 13.34 -10.68 25.58
C THR A 29 13.66 -9.91 26.86
N ASP A 30 13.39 -8.61 26.88
CA ASP A 30 13.71 -7.68 27.98
C ASP A 30 15.21 -7.47 28.27
N GLU A 31 16.07 -7.73 27.30
CA GLU A 31 17.49 -7.43 27.35
C GLU A 31 17.90 -6.47 26.24
N PHE A 32 19.03 -5.79 26.43
CA PHE A 32 19.66 -4.95 25.42
C PHE A 32 21.16 -5.27 25.34
N LEU A 33 21.73 -5.14 24.14
CA LEU A 33 23.17 -5.29 23.95
C LEU A 33 23.89 -4.04 24.44
N SER A 34 24.81 -4.21 25.39
CA SER A 34 25.75 -3.19 25.85
C SER A 34 27.16 -3.69 25.63
N GLU A 35 27.86 -3.09 24.67
CA GLU A 35 29.19 -3.52 24.20
C GLU A 35 29.20 -5.01 23.77
N THR A 36 29.51 -5.91 24.70
CA THR A 36 29.61 -7.36 24.48
C THR A 36 28.67 -8.17 25.36
N PHE A 37 27.93 -7.53 26.27
CA PHE A 37 27.03 -8.17 27.21
C PHE A 37 25.57 -7.87 26.88
N CYS A 38 24.73 -8.89 26.93
CA CYS A 38 23.30 -8.73 27.03
C CYS A 38 22.96 -8.32 28.46
N CYS A 39 22.35 -7.15 28.64
CA CYS A 39 21.99 -6.61 29.93
C CYS A 39 20.48 -6.55 30.06
N GLN A 40 19.97 -6.86 31.25
CA GLN A 40 18.54 -6.74 31.51
C GLN A 40 18.13 -5.27 31.53
N LEU A 41 16.99 -4.96 30.91
CA LEU A 41 16.38 -3.62 30.94
C LEU A 41 16.02 -3.21 32.37
N CYS A 42 16.03 -1.91 32.62
CA CYS A 42 15.49 -1.33 33.84
C CYS A 42 13.97 -1.49 33.86
N PRO A 43 13.35 -1.80 35.02
CA PRO A 43 11.90 -1.87 35.13
C PRO A 43 11.25 -0.48 34.96
N ALA A 44 9.95 -0.47 34.65
CA ALA A 44 9.13 0.74 34.75
C ALA A 44 9.29 1.40 36.12
N GLY A 45 9.23 2.73 36.17
CA GLY A 45 9.53 3.51 37.38
C GLY A 45 11.00 3.81 37.61
N THR A 46 11.90 3.29 36.77
CA THR A 46 13.34 3.48 36.92
C THR A 46 14.01 3.81 35.58
N HIS A 47 15.20 4.40 35.62
CA HIS A 47 16.04 4.64 34.46
C HIS A 47 17.47 4.10 34.67
N LEU A 48 18.18 3.88 33.57
CA LEU A 48 19.53 3.33 33.53
C LEU A 48 20.55 4.37 34.00
N ILE A 49 21.42 3.97 34.92
CA ILE A 49 22.64 4.72 35.27
C ILE A 49 23.86 4.04 34.68
N LYS A 50 23.90 2.70 34.71
CA LYS A 50 25.04 1.95 34.21
C LYS A 50 24.64 0.57 33.74
N SER A 51 25.15 0.18 32.57
CA SER A 51 24.97 -1.16 32.02
C SER A 51 25.58 -2.23 32.92
N CYS A 52 25.07 -3.44 32.77
CA CYS A 52 25.55 -4.61 33.48
C CYS A 52 27.03 -4.92 33.16
N GLN A 53 27.73 -5.53 34.13
CA GLN A 53 29.15 -5.91 33.98
C GLN A 53 29.36 -7.40 33.64
N ARG A 54 28.27 -8.17 33.54
CA ARG A 54 28.29 -9.60 33.21
C ARG A 54 27.18 -9.92 32.23
N ASN A 55 27.42 -10.83 31.30
CA ASN A 55 26.43 -11.24 30.32
C ASN A 55 25.14 -11.79 31.00
N HIS A 56 23.98 -11.36 30.50
CA HIS A 56 22.62 -11.62 30.99
C HIS A 56 22.30 -11.13 32.41
N SER A 57 23.10 -10.20 32.96
CA SER A 57 22.90 -9.70 34.32
C SER A 57 22.13 -8.38 34.38
N LYS A 58 21.69 -8.01 35.59
CA LYS A 58 20.93 -6.79 35.85
C LYS A 58 21.78 -5.54 35.61
N SER A 59 21.17 -4.54 35.00
CA SER A 59 21.72 -3.18 34.92
C SER A 59 21.56 -2.44 36.25
N GLU A 60 22.34 -1.39 36.45
CA GLU A 60 22.19 -0.47 37.59
C GLU A 60 21.13 0.58 37.22
N CYS A 61 20.00 0.54 37.92
CA CYS A 61 18.84 1.39 37.66
C CYS A 61 18.45 2.16 38.92
N ILE A 62 17.98 3.39 38.76
CA ILE A 62 17.48 4.21 39.88
C ILE A 62 16.04 4.69 39.62
N PRO A 63 15.23 4.91 40.68
CA PRO A 63 13.86 5.39 40.52
C PRO A 63 13.77 6.75 39.83
N CYS A 64 12.67 6.98 39.11
CA CYS A 64 12.34 8.30 38.60
C CYS A 64 12.16 9.31 39.73
N GLU A 65 12.65 10.53 39.52
CA GLU A 65 12.42 11.66 40.41
C GLU A 65 10.93 12.07 40.44
N LEU A 66 10.55 12.92 41.40
CA LEU A 66 9.22 13.51 41.45
C LEU A 66 8.92 14.28 40.15
N GLU A 67 7.66 14.27 39.73
CA GLU A 67 7.20 14.83 38.44
C GLU A 67 7.84 14.19 37.19
N ASN A 68 8.43 12.99 37.31
CA ASN A 68 8.88 12.18 36.18
C ASN A 68 8.35 10.74 36.25
N PHE A 69 8.20 10.10 35.09
CA PHE A 69 7.70 8.75 34.95
C PHE A 69 8.42 7.93 33.86
N MET A 70 8.27 6.61 33.94
CA MET A 70 8.71 5.65 32.94
C MET A 70 7.77 4.45 33.01
N ASP A 71 6.91 4.28 32.01
CA ASP A 71 5.82 3.30 31.99
C ASP A 71 6.20 1.95 31.35
N TYR A 72 7.42 1.83 30.82
CA TYR A 72 7.93 0.61 30.19
C TYR A 72 9.31 0.19 30.69
N LYS A 73 9.67 -1.07 30.44
CA LYS A 73 11.04 -1.58 30.68
C LYS A 73 12.01 -0.94 29.69
N ASN A 74 13.04 -0.29 30.18
CA ASN A 74 13.82 0.66 29.38
C ASN A 74 15.33 0.51 29.55
N ARG A 75 16.07 1.17 28.66
CA ARG A 75 17.52 1.40 28.75
C ARG A 75 17.84 2.89 28.72
N GLU A 76 16.86 3.73 29.05
CA GLU A 76 16.99 5.17 28.93
C GLU A 76 17.75 5.74 30.11
N TYR A 77 18.52 6.80 29.87
CA TYR A 77 19.32 7.44 30.91
C TYR A 77 18.53 8.47 31.74
N SER A 78 17.27 8.71 31.41
CA SER A 78 16.39 9.64 32.11
C SER A 78 14.93 9.22 31.96
N CYS A 79 14.12 9.57 32.96
CA CYS A 79 12.66 9.42 32.90
C CYS A 79 12.01 10.56 32.10
N PHE A 80 10.76 10.35 31.65
CA PHE A 80 9.97 11.38 31.00
C PHE A 80 9.38 12.32 32.03
N ARG A 81 9.30 13.62 31.72
CA ARG A 81 8.60 14.58 32.57
C ARG A 81 7.10 14.35 32.47
N CYS A 82 6.40 14.40 33.60
CA CYS A 82 4.95 14.32 33.62
C CYS A 82 4.34 15.47 32.79
N SER A 83 3.29 15.16 32.03
CA SER A 83 2.45 16.15 31.37
C SER A 83 1.77 17.05 32.39
N HIS A 84 1.31 18.23 31.99
CA HIS A 84 0.46 19.10 32.80
C HIS A 84 -0.90 19.27 32.12
N CYS A 85 -1.98 19.22 32.90
CA CYS A 85 -3.31 19.51 32.36
C CYS A 85 -3.45 21.00 32.06
N ARG A 86 -4.04 21.31 30.91
CA ARG A 86 -4.35 22.69 30.53
C ARG A 86 -5.55 23.24 31.31
N ASP A 87 -5.78 24.55 31.17
CA ASP A 87 -6.89 25.24 31.81
C ASP A 87 -8.28 24.72 31.41
N ASP A 88 -8.44 24.15 30.22
CA ASP A 88 -9.68 23.54 29.72
C ASP A 88 -9.86 22.07 30.14
N GLN A 89 -8.90 21.53 30.90
CA GLN A 89 -8.85 20.14 31.33
C GLN A 89 -8.90 20.00 32.86
N GLU A 90 -9.24 18.81 33.31
CA GLU A 90 -9.12 18.40 34.70
C GLU A 90 -8.27 17.14 34.82
N GLU A 91 -7.57 17.04 35.95
CA GLU A 91 -6.74 15.89 36.28
C GLU A 91 -7.62 14.74 36.78
N VAL A 92 -7.50 13.59 36.14
CA VAL A 92 -8.25 12.37 36.51
C VAL A 92 -7.35 11.26 37.04
N SER A 93 -6.05 11.40 36.84
CA SER A 93 -5.05 10.52 37.43
C SER A 93 -3.79 11.32 37.70
N GLU A 94 -3.31 11.23 38.93
CA GLU A 94 -2.03 11.81 39.34
C GLU A 94 -0.85 11.16 38.60
N CYS A 95 0.23 11.91 38.44
CA CYS A 95 1.47 11.34 37.93
C CYS A 95 2.14 10.44 38.97
N SER A 96 2.77 9.37 38.51
CA SER A 96 3.55 8.46 39.35
C SER A 96 4.83 8.06 38.62
N GLN A 97 5.77 7.41 39.31
CA GLN A 97 7.00 6.94 38.67
C GLN A 97 6.72 6.00 37.48
N THR A 98 5.58 5.30 37.45
CA THR A 98 5.25 4.31 36.42
C THR A 98 4.18 4.76 35.42
N ALA A 99 3.63 5.97 35.56
CA ALA A 99 2.56 6.42 34.69
C ALA A 99 2.49 7.95 34.64
N ASP A 100 2.25 8.49 33.44
CA ASP A 100 1.98 9.91 33.27
C ASP A 100 0.67 10.33 33.94
N ARG A 101 0.57 11.61 34.26
CA ARG A 101 -0.68 12.27 34.62
C ARG A 101 -1.67 12.16 33.47
N LYS A 102 -2.92 11.83 33.81
CA LYS A 102 -4.03 11.79 32.83
C LYS A 102 -4.93 12.99 32.98
N CYS A 103 -5.21 13.61 31.84
CA CYS A 103 -6.06 14.78 31.74
C CYS A 103 -7.28 14.46 30.87
N GLN A 104 -8.43 15.00 31.25
CA GLN A 104 -9.64 14.93 30.42
C GLN A 104 -10.26 16.32 30.26
N CYS A 105 -11.09 16.50 29.24
CA CYS A 105 -11.84 17.74 29.09
C CYS A 105 -12.82 17.95 30.24
N LYS A 106 -12.89 19.19 30.73
CA LYS A 106 -13.89 19.60 31.73
C LYS A 106 -15.31 19.35 31.22
N GLN A 107 -16.26 19.25 32.16
CA GLN A 107 -17.67 19.07 31.86
C GLN A 107 -18.18 20.04 30.78
N GLY A 108 -18.86 19.50 29.76
CA GLY A 108 -19.39 20.28 28.64
C GLY A 108 -18.42 20.45 27.47
N ALA A 109 -17.25 19.81 27.51
CA ALA A 109 -16.33 19.74 26.39
C ALA A 109 -15.83 18.30 26.15
N TYR A 110 -15.33 18.05 24.95
CA TYR A 110 -14.80 16.76 24.51
C TYR A 110 -13.56 16.93 23.63
N CYS A 111 -12.79 15.86 23.47
CA CYS A 111 -11.76 15.74 22.44
C CYS A 111 -11.79 14.31 21.88
N ASN A 112 -11.16 14.05 20.75
CA ASN A 112 -11.07 12.69 20.18
C ASN A 112 -9.68 12.05 20.30
N SER A 113 -8.76 12.69 21.03
CA SER A 113 -7.38 12.24 21.21
C SER A 113 -7.07 11.85 22.65
N GLU A 114 -6.09 10.97 22.83
CA GLU A 114 -5.62 10.61 24.17
C GLU A 114 -5.07 11.84 24.91
N ASN A 115 -5.43 12.01 26.18
CA ASN A 115 -5.11 13.19 27.01
C ASN A 115 -5.51 14.55 26.39
N CYS A 116 -6.31 14.56 25.33
CA CYS A 116 -6.83 15.76 24.67
C CYS A 116 -5.75 16.81 24.34
N VAL A 117 -4.58 16.41 23.80
CA VAL A 117 -3.35 17.22 23.69
C VAL A 117 -3.54 18.58 22.98
N GLU A 118 -4.38 18.67 21.95
CA GLU A 118 -4.55 19.91 21.17
C GLU A 118 -5.48 20.92 21.85
N LYS A 119 -6.75 20.54 22.06
CA LYS A 119 -7.80 21.39 22.67
C LYS A 119 -9.03 20.58 23.04
N CYS A 120 -9.80 21.09 23.99
CA CYS A 120 -11.16 20.64 24.25
C CYS A 120 -12.17 21.43 23.41
N LEU A 121 -13.05 20.73 22.71
CA LEU A 121 -14.13 21.28 21.91
C LEU A 121 -15.41 21.31 22.74
N PRO A 122 -16.19 22.41 22.69
CA PRO A 122 -17.48 22.44 23.38
C PRO A 122 -18.41 21.38 22.79
N CYS A 123 -19.19 20.74 23.65
CA CYS A 123 -20.20 19.77 23.21
C CYS A 123 -21.27 20.44 22.34
N SER A 124 -21.63 19.77 21.25
CA SER A 124 -22.75 20.15 20.39
C SER A 124 -24.07 19.98 21.13
N SER A 125 -25.02 20.89 20.86
CA SER A 125 -26.39 20.80 21.41
C SER A 125 -27.34 20.29 20.34
N CYS A 126 -28.14 19.27 20.66
CA CYS A 126 -29.19 18.79 19.77
C CYS A 126 -30.51 19.54 20.01
N PRO A 127 -31.39 19.61 19.01
CA PRO A 127 -32.79 19.97 19.23
C PRO A 127 -33.45 19.05 20.27
N LYS A 128 -34.51 19.55 20.92
CA LYS A 128 -35.25 18.80 21.96
C LYS A 128 -35.62 17.39 21.48
N ASP A 129 -35.40 16.41 22.36
CA ASP A 129 -35.71 14.98 22.16
C ASP A 129 -35.00 14.31 20.97
N LYS A 130 -33.92 14.91 20.45
CA LYS A 130 -33.09 14.35 19.38
C LYS A 130 -31.69 13.95 19.84
N VAL A 131 -31.47 13.73 21.14
CA VAL A 131 -30.15 13.26 21.63
C VAL A 131 -30.14 11.74 21.60
N ILE A 132 -29.31 11.16 20.73
CA ILE A 132 -29.08 9.70 20.68
C ILE A 132 -28.04 9.31 21.75
N ARG A 133 -26.98 10.12 21.87
CA ARG A 133 -25.90 9.90 22.84
C ARG A 133 -25.46 11.23 23.42
N GLN A 134 -25.37 11.27 24.75
CA GLN A 134 -24.84 12.42 25.46
C GLN A 134 -23.35 12.60 25.19
N CYS A 135 -22.90 13.86 25.20
CA CYS A 135 -21.48 14.18 25.18
C CYS A 135 -20.75 13.60 26.39
N ASN A 136 -19.46 13.27 26.22
CA ASN A 136 -18.54 13.02 27.32
C ASN A 136 -17.15 13.57 26.97
N ALA A 137 -16.17 13.40 27.87
CA ALA A 137 -14.83 13.96 27.68
C ALA A 137 -14.10 13.48 26.41
N THR A 138 -14.50 12.35 25.80
CA THR A 138 -13.87 11.76 24.62
C THR A 138 -14.73 11.75 23.35
N MET A 139 -15.99 12.18 23.43
CA MET A 139 -16.89 12.18 22.28
C MET A 139 -17.98 13.25 22.38
N ASP A 140 -18.29 13.84 21.23
CA ASP A 140 -19.38 14.80 21.11
C ASP A 140 -20.75 14.15 21.36
N THR A 141 -21.73 15.01 21.61
CA THR A 141 -23.16 14.68 21.54
C THR A 141 -23.49 14.13 20.16
N LEU A 142 -24.19 13.00 20.12
CA LEU A 142 -24.74 12.44 18.89
C LEU A 142 -26.21 12.83 18.78
N CYS A 143 -26.56 13.55 17.71
CA CYS A 143 -27.93 13.97 17.44
C CYS A 143 -28.63 13.03 16.45
N ASP A 144 -29.93 12.85 16.65
CA ASP A 144 -30.84 12.23 15.71
C ASP A 144 -31.11 13.20 14.55
N THR A 145 -30.35 13.04 13.48
CA THR A 145 -30.66 13.66 12.22
C THR A 145 -31.76 12.85 11.55
N PHE A 146 -33.01 13.06 11.96
CA PHE A 146 -34.13 12.81 11.05
C PHE A 146 -33.91 13.74 9.85
N GLU A 147 -33.28 13.22 8.80
CA GLU A 147 -33.54 13.67 7.44
C GLU A 147 -35.01 13.38 7.17
N SER A 148 -35.89 14.24 7.67
CA SER A 148 -37.07 14.56 6.89
C SER A 148 -36.54 15.21 5.63
N ASN A 149 -36.25 14.39 4.62
CA ASN A 149 -36.34 14.81 3.24
C ASN A 149 -37.78 15.30 3.06
N SER A 150 -38.00 16.57 3.44
CA SER A 150 -39.15 17.36 3.08
C SER A 150 -39.23 17.24 1.56
N GLY A 151 -40.30 16.57 1.10
CA GLY A 151 -40.44 16.14 -0.27
C GLY A 151 -39.96 17.18 -1.27
N THR A 152 -38.88 16.85 -1.98
CA THR A 152 -38.83 17.22 -3.38
C THR A 152 -40.04 16.57 -4.05
N PRO A 153 -40.88 17.32 -4.78
CA PRO A 153 -42.01 16.76 -5.49
C PRO A 153 -41.49 15.63 -6.38
N GLY A 154 -42.15 14.48 -6.30
CA GLY A 154 -41.75 13.26 -6.99
C GLY A 154 -41.58 13.51 -8.47
N TYR A 155 -40.33 13.71 -8.90
CA TYR A 155 -39.90 13.08 -10.11
C TYR A 155 -39.67 11.63 -9.74
N HIS A 156 -40.70 10.81 -9.98
CA HIS A 156 -40.52 9.39 -10.21
C HIS A 156 -39.38 9.26 -11.24
N HIS A 157 -38.16 9.09 -10.75
CA HIS A 157 -37.10 8.57 -11.57
C HIS A 157 -37.54 7.14 -11.85
N LEU A 158 -38.15 6.98 -13.02
CA LEU A 158 -38.49 5.71 -13.62
C LEU A 158 -37.31 4.77 -13.36
N CYS A 159 -37.46 3.83 -12.42
CA CYS A 159 -36.57 2.71 -12.26
C CYS A 159 -36.73 1.83 -13.51
N LEU A 160 -36.17 2.30 -14.62
CA LEU A 160 -35.81 1.48 -15.77
C LEU A 160 -34.54 0.68 -15.49
N SER A 161 -34.07 0.61 -14.24
CA SER A 161 -33.11 -0.39 -13.78
C SER A 161 -33.77 -1.76 -13.61
N GLY A 162 -34.58 -2.15 -14.59
CA GLY A 162 -34.92 -3.53 -14.89
C GLY A 162 -34.12 -3.99 -16.11
N PRO A 163 -34.15 -5.30 -16.43
CA PRO A 163 -33.42 -5.91 -17.54
C PRO A 163 -33.60 -5.22 -18.91
N LEU A 164 -34.60 -4.36 -19.08
CA LEU A 164 -34.89 -3.59 -20.29
C LEU A 164 -33.81 -2.57 -20.67
N THR A 165 -33.20 -1.85 -19.72
CA THR A 165 -32.09 -0.92 -20.06
C THR A 165 -30.87 -1.68 -20.57
N VAL A 166 -30.56 -2.80 -19.93
CA VAL A 166 -29.49 -3.70 -20.35
C VAL A 166 -29.78 -4.27 -21.75
N ILE A 167 -31.02 -4.66 -22.04
CA ILE A 167 -31.44 -5.15 -23.37
C ILE A 167 -31.28 -4.06 -24.44
N VAL A 168 -31.67 -2.81 -24.18
CA VAL A 168 -31.54 -1.71 -25.14
C VAL A 168 -30.07 -1.39 -25.44
N VAL A 169 -29.22 -1.39 -24.42
CA VAL A 169 -27.76 -1.19 -24.59
C VAL A 169 -27.14 -2.33 -25.39
N ILE A 170 -27.50 -3.58 -25.07
CA ILE A 170 -27.01 -4.75 -25.81
C ILE A 170 -27.47 -4.70 -27.27
N ALA A 171 -28.74 -4.36 -27.53
CA ALA A 171 -29.27 -4.22 -28.88
C ALA A 171 -28.53 -3.13 -29.67
N ALA A 172 -28.25 -1.98 -29.05
CA ALA A 172 -27.49 -0.90 -29.67
C ALA A 172 -26.03 -1.30 -29.98
N VAL A 173 -25.39 -2.07 -29.09
CA VAL A 173 -24.02 -2.57 -29.35
C VAL A 173 -24.02 -3.59 -30.50
N ILE A 174 -25.02 -4.48 -30.56
CA ILE A 174 -25.14 -5.47 -31.64
C ILE A 174 -25.34 -4.77 -32.99
N THR A 175 -26.17 -3.73 -33.08
CA THR A 175 -26.38 -3.02 -34.34
C THR A 175 -25.12 -2.28 -34.81
N ILE A 176 -24.36 -1.69 -33.89
CA ILE A 176 -23.08 -1.05 -34.19
C ILE A 176 -22.06 -2.08 -34.71
N ILE A 177 -21.94 -3.22 -34.04
CA ILE A 177 -21.02 -4.30 -34.46
C ILE A 177 -21.42 -4.83 -35.84
N ALA A 178 -22.71 -5.08 -36.08
CA ALA A 178 -23.20 -5.55 -37.37
C ALA A 178 -22.92 -4.53 -38.49
N ALA A 179 -23.09 -3.22 -38.22
CA ALA A 179 -22.74 -2.17 -39.16
C ALA A 179 -21.24 -2.14 -39.47
N ILE A 180 -20.38 -2.29 -38.46
CA ILE A 180 -18.92 -2.36 -38.64
C ILE A 180 -18.55 -3.58 -39.48
N ILE A 181 -19.10 -4.76 -39.18
CA ILE A 181 -18.86 -5.98 -39.95
C ILE A 181 -19.35 -5.79 -41.39
N ALA A 182 -20.52 -5.18 -41.61
CA ALA A 182 -21.04 -4.91 -42.95
C ALA A 182 -20.16 -3.92 -43.73
N VAL A 183 -19.61 -2.90 -43.07
CA VAL A 183 -18.66 -1.94 -43.67
C VAL A 183 -17.36 -2.66 -44.02
N ILE A 184 -16.80 -3.44 -43.09
CA ILE A 184 -15.58 -4.23 -43.32
C ILE A 184 -15.82 -5.22 -44.46
N TRP A 185 -16.94 -5.94 -44.46
CA TRP A 185 -17.31 -6.86 -45.54
C TRP A 185 -17.49 -6.12 -46.86
N CYS A 186 -18.11 -4.93 -46.88
CA CYS A 186 -18.21 -4.10 -48.07
C CYS A 186 -16.83 -3.68 -48.59
N VAL A 187 -15.93 -3.25 -47.71
CA VAL A 187 -14.56 -2.86 -48.07
C VAL A 187 -13.78 -4.07 -48.57
N LEU A 188 -13.82 -5.20 -47.86
CA LEU A 188 -13.18 -6.45 -48.28
C LEU A 188 -13.76 -6.96 -49.59
N LYS A 189 -15.08 -6.90 -49.80
CA LYS A 189 -15.71 -7.28 -51.07
C LYS A 189 -15.31 -6.34 -52.20
N ARG A 190 -15.15 -5.03 -51.96
CA ARG A 190 -14.62 -4.07 -52.95
C ARG A 190 -13.17 -4.41 -53.31
N VAL A 191 -12.35 -4.75 -52.32
CA VAL A 191 -10.96 -5.18 -52.52
C VAL A 191 -10.90 -6.52 -53.27
N LEU A 192 -11.74 -7.49 -52.91
CA LEU A 192 -11.81 -8.81 -53.57
C LEU A 192 -12.42 -8.73 -54.98
N SER A 193 -13.38 -7.83 -55.24
CA SER A 193 -13.89 -7.56 -56.58
C SER A 193 -12.88 -6.82 -57.47
N SER A 194 -11.93 -6.09 -56.87
CA SER A 194 -10.78 -5.53 -57.59
C SER A 194 -9.80 -6.61 -58.04
N SER A 195 -9.86 -7.83 -57.47
CA SER A 195 -8.98 -8.95 -57.82
C SER A 195 -9.61 -9.96 -58.80
N THR A 196 -10.88 -9.78 -59.18
CA THR A 196 -11.54 -10.68 -60.14
C THR A 196 -12.38 -9.93 -61.19
N ALA A 197 -11.69 -9.34 -62.17
CA ALA A 197 -12.18 -9.31 -63.56
C ALA A 197 -10.98 -9.25 -64.54
N PRO A 198 -11.05 -9.96 -65.67
CA PRO A 198 -9.91 -10.30 -66.52
C PRO A 198 -9.66 -9.28 -67.64
N GLY A 199 -8.41 -9.23 -68.11
CA GLY A 199 -8.13 -9.12 -69.54
C GLY A 199 -7.51 -7.83 -70.06
N SER A 200 -6.48 -8.06 -70.87
CA SER A 200 -6.05 -7.27 -72.03
C SER A 200 -4.98 -6.21 -71.82
N LEU A 201 -3.75 -6.66 -72.14
CA LEU A 201 -2.85 -6.04 -73.12
C LEU A 201 -3.12 -4.58 -73.48
N ASN A 202 -2.14 -3.71 -73.25
CA ASN A 202 -1.41 -3.07 -74.35
C ASN A 202 -0.06 -2.52 -73.87
N SER A 203 0.98 -2.87 -74.61
CA SER A 203 2.35 -2.37 -74.53
C SER A 203 2.50 -1.11 -75.37
N PRO A 204 3.40 -0.17 -75.01
CA PRO A 204 4.10 0.66 -75.98
C PRO A 204 5.47 0.05 -76.32
N ARG A 205 5.71 -0.06 -77.63
CA ARG A 205 6.90 -0.53 -78.33
C ARG A 205 7.85 0.64 -78.61
N VAL A 206 9.15 0.52 -78.32
CA VAL A 206 10.26 1.23 -79.00
C VAL A 206 11.53 0.33 -78.99
N PRO A 207 12.39 0.35 -80.04
CA PRO A 207 12.99 -0.84 -80.64
C PRO A 207 14.54 -0.89 -80.63
N GLY A 208 15.08 -1.98 -81.20
CA GLY A 208 16.48 -2.15 -81.65
C GLY A 208 17.38 -2.79 -80.59
N GLU A 209 18.24 -3.76 -80.86
CA GLU A 209 18.90 -4.16 -82.11
C GLU A 209 19.64 -5.50 -81.84
N GLU A 210 19.49 -6.46 -82.76
CA GLU A 210 20.48 -7.43 -83.33
C GLU A 210 21.58 -8.10 -82.46
N ILE A 211 22.11 -9.32 -82.69
CA ILE A 211 22.20 -10.19 -83.88
C ILE A 211 22.75 -11.59 -83.45
N GLN A 212 22.32 -12.63 -84.18
CA GLN A 212 23.00 -13.89 -84.56
C GLN A 212 23.39 -15.00 -83.55
N LEU A 213 22.91 -16.25 -83.76
CA LEU A 213 23.33 -17.31 -84.74
C LEU A 213 24.51 -18.11 -84.14
N SER A 214 24.58 -19.43 -84.04
CA SER A 214 24.04 -20.57 -84.79
C SER A 214 24.13 -21.80 -83.85
N SER A 215 23.13 -22.69 -83.83
CA SER A 215 23.19 -24.07 -84.37
C SER A 215 24.43 -24.87 -83.94
N ASN A 216 24.31 -25.96 -83.19
CA ASN A 216 23.86 -27.31 -83.59
C ASN A 216 24.67 -28.27 -82.68
N MET A 217 24.38 -29.53 -82.38
CA MET A 217 23.38 -30.55 -82.68
C MET A 217 23.72 -31.72 -81.73
N LEU A 218 22.71 -32.52 -81.37
CA LEU A 218 22.73 -33.96 -81.01
C LEU A 218 23.81 -34.48 -80.02
N GLN A 219 23.49 -35.37 -79.08
CA GLN A 219 22.93 -36.70 -79.32
C GLN A 219 22.61 -37.34 -77.95
N ASN A 220 21.52 -38.13 -77.91
CA ASN A 220 21.32 -39.39 -77.15
C ASN A 220 22.59 -40.04 -76.58
N SER A 221 22.65 -40.85 -75.52
CA SER A 221 21.68 -41.65 -74.72
C SER A 221 22.53 -42.65 -73.89
N HIS A 222 21.99 -43.23 -72.81
CA HIS A 222 22.54 -44.36 -72.01
C HIS A 222 23.84 -44.04 -71.23
N GLU A 223 24.05 -44.41 -69.97
CA GLU A 223 23.49 -45.43 -69.07
C GLU A 223 22.80 -44.86 -67.82
#